data_AF-A0A0M8Z589-F1
#
_entry.id   AF-A0A0M8Z589-F1
#
_cell.length_a   1.000
_cell.length_b   1.000
_cell.length_c   1.000
_cell.angle_alpha   90.00
_cell.angle_beta   90.00
_cell.angle_gamma   90.00
#
_symmetry.space_group_name_H-M   'P 1'
#
loop_
_entity.id
_entity.type
_entity.pdbx_description
1 polymer ?
#
loop_
_entity_poly.entity_id
_entity_poly.type
_entity_poly.pdbx_seq_one_letter_code
_entity_poly.pdbx_strand_id
1 'polypeptide(L)'
;MDTSDAPRVLVIGLDPFRVPGPWDPAPAAKAIEAGLSKFAEHGVGVETCLIGVDGSDDVGEVVGTALRAHPWECVTIGGGLRHSDDQVELLEQVVNLVRRYAPEAAIAFNSTPATTYEAAARWIE
;
A
#
# COMPACT_ATOMS: atom_id res chain seq x y z
N MET A 1 13.35 16.88 -18.39
CA MET A 1 13.80 15.93 -17.37
C MET A 1 12.70 14.92 -17.29
N ASP A 2 12.95 13.74 -17.86
CA ASP A 2 11.92 12.74 -18.13
C ASP A 2 11.38 12.23 -16.79
N THR A 3 10.16 12.62 -16.46
CA THR A 3 9.46 12.20 -15.23
C THR A 3 8.87 10.79 -15.37
N SER A 4 9.10 10.11 -16.50
CA SER A 4 8.47 8.83 -16.80
C SER A 4 9.02 7.61 -16.04
N ASP A 5 10.13 7.75 -15.29
CA ASP A 5 10.77 6.63 -14.57
C ASP A 5 10.53 6.63 -13.04
N ALA A 6 9.96 7.69 -12.47
CA ALA A 6 9.71 7.76 -11.03
C ALA A 6 8.41 7.02 -10.65
N PRO A 7 8.38 6.27 -9.54
CA PRO A 7 7.17 5.56 -9.14
C PRO A 7 6.07 6.56 -8.76
N ARG A 8 4.87 6.32 -9.29
CA ARG A 8 3.70 7.20 -9.15
C ARG A 8 2.75 6.74 -8.04
N VAL A 9 2.82 5.45 -7.70
CA VAL A 9 1.90 4.81 -6.76
C VAL A 9 2.66 4.15 -5.60
N LEU A 10 2.21 4.41 -4.37
CA LEU A 10 2.64 3.68 -3.19
C LEU A 10 1.52 2.75 -2.73
N VAL A 11 1.85 1.48 -2.51
CA VAL A 11 0.92 0.49 -1.93
C VAL A 11 1.31 0.24 -0.48
N ILE A 12 0.47 0.69 0.46
CA ILE A 12 0.64 0.43 1.89
C ILE A 12 -0.22 -0.77 2.27
N GLY A 13 0.36 -1.79 2.90
CA GLY A 13 -0.37 -2.99 3.30
C GLY A 13 0.30 -3.74 4.44
N LEU A 14 -0.29 -4.86 4.85
CA LEU A 14 0.33 -5.77 5.79
C LEU A 14 1.22 -6.76 5.05
N ASP A 15 2.39 -7.05 5.60
CA ASP A 15 3.20 -8.18 5.16
C ASP A 15 2.49 -9.48 5.58
N PRO A 16 2.03 -10.32 4.63
CA PRO A 16 1.32 -11.55 4.97
C PRO A 16 2.15 -12.50 5.84
N PHE A 17 3.48 -12.48 5.78
CA PHE A 17 4.33 -13.34 6.61
C PHE A 17 4.52 -12.81 8.03
N ARG A 18 4.09 -11.58 8.31
CA ARG A 18 4.23 -10.89 9.61
C ARG A 18 2.87 -10.55 10.23
N VAL A 19 1.81 -11.22 9.79
CA VAL A 19 0.48 -11.20 10.44
C VAL A 19 0.29 -12.51 11.21
N PRO A 20 0.14 -12.47 12.55
CA PRO A 20 0.06 -13.65 13.38
C PRO A 20 -1.25 -14.43 13.18
N GLY A 21 -1.19 -15.75 13.33
CA GLY A 21 -2.36 -16.62 13.39
C GLY A 21 -2.12 -18.01 12.81
N PRO A 22 -3.08 -18.94 12.94
CA PRO A 22 -3.02 -20.24 12.28
C PRO A 22 -3.56 -20.12 10.85
N TRP A 23 -2.75 -19.60 9.91
CA TRP A 23 -3.12 -19.47 8.51
C TRP A 23 -1.90 -19.57 7.58
N ASP A 24 -2.14 -19.83 6.30
CA ASP A 24 -1.09 -19.89 5.27
C ASP A 24 -0.95 -18.53 4.57
N PRO A 25 0.22 -17.85 4.64
CA PRO A 25 0.45 -16.56 3.99
C PRO A 25 0.65 -16.64 2.47
N ALA A 26 0.96 -17.81 1.92
CA ALA A 26 1.34 -17.94 0.50
C ALA A 26 0.24 -17.48 -0.50
N PRO A 27 -1.06 -17.79 -0.29
CA PRO A 27 -2.12 -17.29 -1.16
C PRO A 27 -2.23 -15.77 -1.17
N ALA A 28 -2.05 -15.11 -0.02
CA ALA A 28 -2.10 -13.66 0.09
C ALA A 28 -0.89 -13.02 -0.61
N ALA A 29 0.31 -13.53 -0.37
CA ALA A 29 1.54 -13.07 -1.03
C ALA A 29 1.43 -13.18 -2.56
N LYS A 30 0.95 -14.31 -3.07
CA LYS A 30 0.73 -14.52 -4.52
C LYS A 30 -0.29 -13.54 -5.10
N ALA A 31 -1.35 -13.23 -4.35
CA ALA A 31 -2.36 -12.27 -4.80
C ALA A 31 -1.84 -10.82 -4.81
N ILE A 32 -0.95 -10.46 -3.87
CA ILE A 32 -0.24 -9.18 -3.86
C ILE A 32 0.67 -9.09 -5.09
N GLU A 33 1.50 -10.11 -5.33
CA GLU A 33 2.38 -10.18 -6.51
C GLU A 33 1.59 -10.01 -7.81
N ALA A 34 0.50 -10.76 -7.99
CA ALA A 34 -0.35 -10.65 -9.16
C ALA A 34 -0.97 -9.24 -9.34
N GLY A 35 -1.33 -8.58 -8.23
CA GLY A 35 -1.81 -7.20 -8.27
C GLY A 35 -0.73 -6.20 -8.66
N LEU A 36 0.51 -6.40 -8.21
CA LEU A 36 1.67 -5.57 -8.52
C LEU A 36 2.13 -5.73 -9.97
N SER A 37 2.10 -6.95 -10.52
CA SER A 37 2.50 -7.21 -11.92
C SER A 37 1.68 -6.39 -12.93
N LYS A 38 0.41 -6.11 -12.64
CA LYS A 38 -0.45 -5.27 -13.49
C LYS A 38 0.06 -3.85 -13.66
N PHE A 39 0.74 -3.28 -12.66
CA PHE A 39 1.31 -1.94 -12.79
C PHE A 39 2.35 -1.88 -13.91
N ALA A 40 3.21 -2.91 -14.01
CA ALA A 40 4.20 -3.03 -15.07
C ALA A 40 3.55 -3.23 -16.45
N GLU A 41 2.48 -4.03 -16.54
CA GLU A 41 1.70 -4.22 -17.77
C GLU A 41 1.12 -2.90 -18.32
N HIS A 42 0.85 -1.95 -17.42
CA HIS A 42 0.31 -0.63 -17.74
C HIS A 42 1.36 0.50 -17.73
N GLY A 43 2.65 0.19 -17.57
CA GLY A 43 3.72 1.19 -17.56
C GLY A 43 3.66 2.17 -16.39
N VAL A 44 3.08 1.76 -15.26
CA VAL A 44 2.98 2.58 -14.04
C VAL A 44 4.03 2.12 -13.03
N GLY A 45 4.92 3.02 -12.63
CA GLY A 45 5.86 2.74 -11.54
C GLY A 45 5.14 2.63 -10.19
N VAL A 46 5.43 1.57 -9.43
CA VAL A 46 4.80 1.27 -8.14
C VAL A 46 5.85 0.86 -7.10
N GLU A 47 5.66 1.31 -5.87
CA GLU A 47 6.41 0.81 -4.70
C GLU A 47 5.46 0.27 -3.63
N THR A 48 6.01 -0.55 -2.73
CA THR A 48 5.25 -1.15 -1.63
C THR A 48 5.85 -0.79 -0.28
N CYS A 49 4.99 -0.48 0.69
CA CYS A 49 5.31 -0.39 2.10
C CYS A 49 4.48 -1.46 2.82
N LEU A 50 5.09 -2.63 3.07
CA LEU A 50 4.46 -3.73 3.79
C LEU A 50 4.89 -3.72 5.26
N ILE A 51 3.90 -3.66 6.14
CA ILE A 51 4.08 -3.48 7.59
C ILE A 51 3.82 -4.82 8.30
N GLY A 52 4.66 -5.15 9.27
CA GLY A 52 4.40 -6.25 10.20
C GLY A 52 3.58 -5.79 11.41
N VAL A 53 2.63 -6.63 11.84
CA VAL A 53 1.87 -6.42 13.10
C VAL A 53 2.31 -7.38 14.20
N ASP A 54 3.51 -7.95 14.04
CA ASP A 54 4.22 -8.78 15.02
C ASP A 54 4.98 -7.95 16.07
N GLY A 55 4.86 -6.62 16.01
CA GLY A 55 5.51 -5.67 16.93
C GLY A 55 6.94 -5.30 16.58
N SER A 56 7.45 -5.71 15.40
CA SER A 56 8.83 -5.40 14.99
C SER A 56 8.98 -4.11 14.18
N ASP A 57 7.89 -3.49 13.71
CA ASP A 57 7.91 -2.19 13.02
C ASP A 57 7.44 -1.04 13.93
N ASP A 58 8.12 0.10 13.87
CA ASP A 58 7.48 1.39 14.14
C ASP A 58 6.73 1.82 12.88
N VAL A 59 5.42 1.53 12.86
CA VAL A 59 4.55 1.83 11.71
C VAL A 59 4.65 3.31 11.30
N GLY A 60 4.69 4.22 12.27
CA GLY A 60 4.72 5.65 12.00
C GLY A 60 5.99 6.06 11.27
N GLU A 61 7.13 5.52 11.68
CA GLU A 61 8.42 5.74 11.03
C GLU A 61 8.48 5.10 9.64
N VAL A 62 8.09 3.83 9.52
CA VAL A 62 8.15 3.06 8.27
C VAL A 62 7.24 3.69 7.21
N VAL A 63 5.97 3.93 7.54
CA VAL A 63 5.00 4.55 6.62
C VAL A 63 5.38 6.00 6.32
N GLY A 64 5.79 6.75 7.33
CA GLY A 64 6.21 8.14 7.16
C GLY A 64 7.43 8.28 6.24
N THR A 65 8.37 7.33 6.31
CA THR A 65 9.55 7.31 5.42
C THR A 65 9.15 7.03 3.98
N ALA A 66 8.33 5.99 3.75
CA ALA A 66 7.82 5.65 2.42
C ALA A 66 7.03 6.81 1.77
N LEU A 67 6.18 7.48 2.55
CA LEU A 67 5.38 8.61 2.06
C LEU A 67 6.20 9.82 1.64
N ARG A 68 7.38 10.02 2.22
CA ARG A 68 8.27 11.15 1.89
C ARG A 68 9.27 10.85 0.78
N ALA A 69 9.39 9.59 0.35
CA ALA A 69 10.39 9.17 -0.63
C ALA A 69 10.13 9.80 -2.02
N HIS A 70 8.87 9.91 -2.41
CA HIS A 70 8.46 10.38 -3.74
C HIS A 70 7.19 11.25 -3.65
N PRO A 71 6.99 12.18 -4.62
CA PRO A 71 5.70 12.83 -4.80
C PRO A 71 4.70 11.84 -5.41
N TRP A 72 3.99 11.10 -4.55
CA TRP A 72 3.00 10.12 -4.96
C TRP A 72 1.77 10.78 -5.58
N GLU A 73 1.25 10.22 -6.67
CA GLU A 73 -0.06 10.59 -7.21
C GLU A 73 -1.19 9.84 -6.52
N CYS A 74 -0.93 8.58 -6.15
CA CYS A 74 -1.90 7.75 -5.46
C CYS A 74 -1.23 6.88 -4.40
N VAL A 75 -1.85 6.83 -3.21
CA VAL A 75 -1.52 5.87 -2.16
C VAL A 75 -2.65 4.86 -2.06
N THR A 76 -2.36 3.61 -2.43
CA THR A 76 -3.32 2.51 -2.25
C THR A 76 -3.12 1.89 -0.88
N ILE A 77 -4.16 1.87 -0.07
CA ILE A 77 -4.16 1.19 1.23
C ILE A 77 -4.78 -0.21 1.00
N GLY A 78 -4.07 -1.26 1.42
CA GLY A 78 -4.47 -2.65 1.25
C GLY A 78 -5.63 -3.06 2.15
N GLY A 79 -6.46 -4.00 1.68
CA GLY A 79 -7.61 -4.52 2.44
C GLY A 79 -7.28 -5.17 3.79
N GLY A 80 -6.05 -5.68 3.99
CA GLY A 80 -5.63 -6.26 5.27
C GLY A 80 -5.73 -5.28 6.45
N LEU A 81 -5.58 -3.98 6.19
CA LEU A 81 -5.72 -2.90 7.18
C LEU A 81 -7.17 -2.53 7.47
N ARG A 82 -8.15 -2.99 6.68
CA ARG A 82 -9.56 -2.58 6.75
C ARG A 82 -10.52 -3.66 7.21
N HIS A 83 -10.16 -4.93 7.06
CA HIS A 83 -11.10 -6.05 7.22
C HIS A 83 -11.06 -6.72 8.61
N SER A 84 -10.22 -6.25 9.53
CA SER A 84 -10.21 -6.69 10.92
C SER A 84 -10.54 -5.50 11.82
N ASP A 85 -11.49 -5.69 12.75
CA ASP A 85 -11.89 -4.66 13.72
C ASP A 85 -10.70 -4.19 14.58
N ASP A 86 -9.71 -5.06 14.79
CA ASP A 86 -8.49 -4.76 15.55
C ASP A 86 -7.53 -3.79 14.82
N GLN A 87 -7.80 -3.48 13.54
CA GLN A 87 -6.91 -2.67 12.70
C GLN A 87 -7.43 -1.25 12.44
N VAL A 88 -8.54 -0.85 13.07
CA VAL A 88 -9.13 0.49 12.87
C VAL A 88 -8.16 1.60 13.27
N GLU A 89 -7.53 1.51 14.44
CA GLU A 89 -6.55 2.53 14.90
C GLU A 89 -5.34 2.61 13.96
N LEU A 90 -4.87 1.46 13.46
CA LEU A 90 -3.78 1.39 12.50
C LEU A 90 -4.17 2.04 11.16
N LEU A 91 -5.38 1.77 10.68
CA LEU A 91 -5.91 2.39 9.47
C LEU A 91 -6.01 3.92 9.62
N GLU A 92 -6.54 4.40 10.74
CA GLU A 92 -6.62 5.83 11.06
C GLU A 92 -5.23 6.46 11.07
N GLN A 93 -4.26 5.79 11.69
CA GLN A 93 -2.87 6.25 11.70
C GLN A 93 -2.30 6.36 10.28
N VAL A 94 -2.44 5.32 9.45
CA VAL A 94 -1.97 5.34 8.06
C VAL A 94 -2.62 6.45 7.26
N VAL A 95 -3.95 6.60 7.33
CA VAL A 95 -4.68 7.67 6.61
C VAL A 95 -4.19 9.06 7.03
N ASN A 96 -3.98 9.29 8.33
CA ASN A 96 -3.48 10.55 8.83
C ASN A 96 -2.03 10.83 8.42
N LEU A 97 -1.18 9.80 8.33
CA LEU A 97 0.17 9.93 7.81
C LEU A 97 0.17 10.29 6.32
N VAL A 98 -0.69 9.67 5.51
CA VAL A 98 -0.87 10.03 4.09
C VAL A 98 -1.26 11.50 3.98
N ARG A 99 -2.29 11.93 4.71
CA ARG A 99 -2.74 13.33 4.71
C ARG A 99 -1.64 14.32 5.15
N ARG A 100 -0.73 13.90 6.02
CA ARG A 100 0.35 14.76 6.52
C ARG A 100 1.56 14.83 5.58
N TYR A 101 1.97 13.71 5.00
CA TYR A 101 3.23 13.60 4.27
C TYR A 101 3.09 13.50 2.75
N ALA A 102 1.91 13.13 2.26
CA ALA A 102 1.57 13.11 0.84
C ALA A 102 0.16 13.72 0.61
N PRO A 103 -0.07 14.99 0.98
CA PRO A 103 -1.40 15.61 0.94
C PRO A 103 -2.01 15.69 -0.47
N GLU A 104 -1.16 15.73 -1.49
CA GLU A 104 -1.57 15.78 -2.90
C GLU A 104 -1.93 14.40 -3.47
N ALA A 105 -1.52 13.31 -2.81
CA ALA A 105 -1.80 11.96 -3.28
C ALA A 105 -3.27 11.62 -3.04
N ALA A 106 -3.93 11.07 -4.06
CA ALA A 106 -5.23 10.44 -3.90
C ALA A 106 -5.10 9.21 -3.00
N ILE A 107 -6.12 8.92 -2.19
CA ILE A 107 -6.19 7.68 -1.41
C ILE A 107 -7.09 6.69 -2.14
N ALA A 108 -6.56 5.50 -2.42
CA ALA A 108 -7.30 4.42 -3.03
C ALA A 108 -7.43 3.22 -2.10
N PHE A 109 -8.57 2.53 -2.22
CA PHE A 109 -8.86 1.29 -1.54
C PHE A 109 -9.15 0.21 -2.59
N ASN A 110 -8.44 -0.91 -2.51
CA ASN A 110 -8.66 -2.10 -3.32
C ASN A 110 -9.68 -3.06 -2.66
N SER A 111 -10.44 -3.81 -3.43
CA SER A 111 -11.36 -4.81 -2.86
C SER A 111 -10.62 -6.09 -2.47
N THR A 112 -9.66 -6.49 -3.28
CA THR A 112 -8.77 -7.65 -3.07
C THR A 112 -7.33 -7.29 -3.46
N PRO A 113 -6.30 -8.03 -3.00
CA PRO A 113 -4.90 -7.76 -3.37
C PRO A 113 -4.66 -7.72 -4.89
N ALA A 114 -5.37 -8.55 -5.66
CA ALA A 114 -5.27 -8.59 -7.12
C ALA A 114 -5.92 -7.39 -7.85
N THR A 115 -6.68 -6.55 -7.13
CA THR A 115 -7.35 -5.34 -7.66
C THR A 115 -6.62 -4.04 -7.31
N THR A 116 -5.36 -4.13 -6.90
CA THR A 116 -4.56 -2.97 -6.43
C THR A 116 -4.31 -1.97 -7.55
N TYR A 117 -4.00 -2.44 -8.77
CA TYR A 117 -3.85 -1.57 -9.93
C TYR A 117 -5.16 -0.83 -10.26
N GLU A 118 -6.27 -1.55 -10.36
CA GLU A 118 -7.59 -0.97 -10.66
C GLU A 118 -8.04 0.05 -9.61
N ALA A 119 -7.55 -0.09 -8.36
CA ALA A 119 -7.77 0.90 -7.33
C ALA A 119 -7.01 2.21 -7.58
N ALA A 120 -5.73 2.11 -7.91
CA ALA A 120 -4.88 3.26 -8.22
C ALA A 120 -5.29 3.94 -9.54
N ALA A 121 -5.64 3.15 -10.56
CA ALA A 121 -6.03 3.60 -11.89
C ALA A 121 -7.25 4.54 -11.91
N ARG A 122 -8.04 4.61 -10.83
CA ARG A 122 -9.12 5.60 -10.69
C ARG A 122 -8.62 7.03 -10.48
N TRP A 123 -7.36 7.21 -10.12
CA TRP A 123 -6.81 8.47 -9.62
C TRP A 123 -5.51 8.92 -10.29
N ILE A 124 -4.87 8.05 -11.08
CA ILE A 124 -3.66 8.39 -11.84
C ILE A 124 -4.05 8.70 -13.29
N GLU A 125 -3.48 9.77 -13.85
CA GLU A 125 -3.74 10.21 -15.24
C GLU A 125 -2.80 9.57 -16.28
#